data_AF-A0ABD0PK43-F1
#
_entry.id   AF-A0ABD0PK43-F1
#
_cell.length_a   1.000
_cell.length_b   1.000
_cell.length_c   1.000
_cell.angle_alpha   90.00
_cell.angle_beta   90.00
_cell.angle_gamma   90.00
#
_symmetry.space_group_name_H-M   'P 1'
#
loop_
_entity.id
_entity.type
_entity.pdbx_description
1 polymer ?
#
loop_
_entity_poly.entity_id
_entity_poly.type
_entity_poly.pdbx_seq_one_letter_code
_entity_poly.pdbx_strand_id
1 'polypeptide(L)'
;MVDILAGDPSLRGGNGIPPRCVYLEEMAADLDGQDWLNMDTIEQALFSRLLLQEPGNHLIYMTSCSVVNLSADRDAGEKRAIPYLYACYRRAKEEITKVPEKLLSYAVHCKNLTVSNARTVLLTPEIYISQNVYEQLLDLLLEAVRGAQFEEVVEFLEEVIASLLADQEVRTFGEVMVPVFDIFQGRVKDLDLCQLLLYSYLEILLYFSRQKDISKVRI
;
A
#
# COMPACT_ATOMS: atom_id res chain seq x y z
N MET A 1 -5.95 -5.85 2.65
CA MET A 1 -6.23 -7.25 2.21
C MET A 1 -6.56 -8.19 3.38
N VAL A 2 -7.27 -7.67 4.38
CA VAL A 2 -8.29 -8.37 5.19
C VAL A 2 -9.62 -7.61 4.97
N ASP A 3 -9.69 -6.85 3.86
CA ASP A 3 -10.71 -5.83 3.60
C ASP A 3 -11.84 -6.36 2.72
N ILE A 4 -11.93 -7.68 2.55
CA ILE A 4 -12.94 -8.33 1.72
C ILE A 4 -13.26 -9.70 2.33
N LEU A 5 -13.89 -9.70 3.50
CA LEU A 5 -14.49 -10.92 4.04
C LEU A 5 -15.99 -10.71 4.09
N ALA A 6 -16.68 -11.35 3.15
CA ALA A 6 -18.08 -11.70 3.33
C ALA A 6 -18.16 -12.72 4.47
N GLY A 7 -18.72 -12.29 5.59
CA GLY A 7 -18.92 -13.09 6.78
C GLY A 7 -20.13 -12.56 7.53
N ASP A 8 -21.05 -13.48 7.84
CA ASP A 8 -22.33 -13.27 8.52
C ASP A 8 -22.25 -12.18 9.63
N PRO A 9 -23.05 -11.10 9.54
CA PRO A 9 -23.00 -9.95 10.45
C PRO A 9 -23.49 -10.27 11.88
N SER A 10 -23.85 -11.53 12.19
CA SER A 10 -24.37 -11.93 13.49
C SER A 10 -23.30 -12.32 14.54
N LEU A 11 -22.00 -12.29 14.22
CA LEU A 11 -20.95 -12.67 15.17
C LEU A 11 -20.11 -11.47 15.63
N ARG A 12 -20.33 -11.14 16.91
CA ARG A 12 -19.70 -10.16 17.80
C ARG A 12 -18.26 -9.74 17.43
N GLY A 13 -17.99 -8.44 17.52
CA GLY A 13 -16.70 -7.81 17.30
C GLY A 13 -15.55 -8.54 18.00
N GLY A 14 -14.62 -9.07 17.20
CA GLY A 14 -13.49 -9.87 17.68
C GLY A 14 -12.88 -10.82 16.65
N ASN A 15 -13.55 -11.08 15.51
CA ASN A 15 -13.11 -12.09 14.53
C ASN A 15 -12.11 -11.58 13.47
N GLY A 16 -11.50 -10.41 13.66
CA GLY A 16 -10.59 -9.82 12.66
C GLY A 16 -11.28 -9.23 11.42
N ILE A 17 -12.62 -9.14 11.42
CA ILE A 17 -13.39 -8.44 10.38
C ILE A 17 -13.13 -6.94 10.53
N PRO A 18 -12.67 -6.24 9.47
CA PRO A 18 -12.42 -4.81 9.53
C PRO A 18 -13.74 -4.07 9.72
N PRO A 19 -13.77 -2.96 10.47
CA PRO A 19 -15.00 -2.20 10.71
C PRO A 19 -15.55 -1.53 9.45
N ARG A 20 -14.69 -1.24 8.46
CA ARG A 20 -15.01 -0.57 7.20
C ARG A 20 -14.38 -1.29 6.02
N CYS A 21 -15.13 -1.38 4.93
CA CYS A 21 -14.68 -1.91 3.65
C CYS A 21 -15.13 -0.99 2.52
N VAL A 22 -14.50 -1.14 1.35
CA VAL A 22 -14.94 -0.48 0.11
C VAL A 22 -15.75 -1.48 -0.70
N TYR A 23 -16.95 -1.09 -1.08
CA TYR A 23 -17.80 -1.88 -1.96
C TYR A 23 -17.35 -1.72 -3.41
N LEU A 24 -17.08 -2.84 -4.08
CA LEU A 24 -16.64 -2.89 -5.46
C LEU A 24 -17.82 -3.29 -6.36
N GLU A 25 -18.55 -2.29 -6.87
CA GLU A 25 -19.81 -2.49 -7.62
C GLU A 25 -19.64 -3.41 -8.83
N GLU A 26 -18.63 -3.15 -9.68
CA GLU A 26 -18.37 -3.94 -10.89
C GLU A 26 -18.04 -5.40 -10.55
N MET A 27 -17.18 -5.60 -9.56
CA MET A 27 -16.80 -6.94 -9.13
C MET A 27 -17.96 -7.70 -8.47
N ALA A 28 -18.82 -7.01 -7.72
CA ALA A 28 -20.00 -7.62 -7.12
C ALA A 28 -21.00 -8.09 -8.19
N ALA A 29 -21.11 -7.38 -9.32
CA ALA A 29 -21.93 -7.79 -10.45
C ALA A 29 -21.35 -9.05 -11.14
N ASP A 30 -20.03 -9.12 -11.31
CA ASP A 30 -19.34 -10.26 -11.93
C ASP A 30 -19.44 -11.56 -11.11
N LEU A 31 -19.56 -11.44 -9.79
CA LEU A 31 -19.65 -12.57 -8.87
C LEU A 31 -21.04 -13.23 -8.80
N ASP A 32 -22.07 -12.64 -9.39
CA ASP A 32 -23.45 -13.18 -9.50
C ASP A 32 -23.99 -13.90 -8.24
N GLY A 33 -23.83 -13.26 -7.07
CA GLY A 33 -24.30 -13.81 -5.79
C GLY A 33 -23.35 -14.81 -5.11
N GLN A 34 -22.10 -14.90 -5.55
CA GLN A 34 -21.05 -15.65 -4.87
C GLN A 34 -20.64 -14.94 -3.56
N ASP A 35 -20.87 -15.61 -2.43
CA ASP A 35 -20.58 -15.09 -1.08
C ASP A 35 -19.20 -15.48 -0.53
N TRP A 36 -18.30 -16.02 -1.36
CA TRP A 36 -16.94 -16.43 -0.95
C TRP A 36 -15.88 -15.92 -1.92
N LEU A 37 -14.67 -15.68 -1.42
CA LEU A 37 -13.53 -15.27 -2.25
C LEU A 37 -12.47 -16.36 -2.26
N ASN A 38 -11.91 -16.61 -3.43
CA ASN A 38 -10.63 -17.31 -3.59
C ASN A 38 -9.50 -16.30 -3.89
N MET A 39 -8.28 -16.81 -4.04
CA MET A 39 -7.12 -15.94 -4.26
C MET A 39 -7.19 -15.14 -5.56
N ASP A 40 -7.74 -15.73 -6.62
CA ASP A 40 -7.90 -15.04 -7.91
C ASP A 40 -8.85 -13.83 -7.77
N THR A 41 -9.98 -14.03 -7.09
CA THR A 41 -10.92 -12.93 -6.80
C THR A 41 -10.31 -11.88 -5.87
N ILE A 42 -9.44 -12.26 -4.94
CA ILE A 42 -8.75 -11.34 -4.03
C ILE A 42 -7.76 -10.43 -4.78
N GLU A 43 -7.04 -10.98 -5.75
CA GLU A 43 -6.15 -10.22 -6.63
C GLU A 43 -6.92 -9.24 -7.51
N GLN A 44 -7.99 -9.70 -8.18
CA GLN A 44 -8.85 -8.84 -8.98
C GLN A 44 -9.46 -7.71 -8.14
N ALA A 45 -9.89 -8.02 -6.92
CA ALA A 45 -10.48 -7.02 -6.03
C ALA A 45 -9.47 -5.96 -5.59
N LEU A 46 -8.23 -6.35 -5.27
CA LEU A 46 -7.19 -5.39 -4.90
C LEU A 46 -6.89 -4.46 -6.08
N PHE A 47 -6.73 -5.02 -7.27
CA PHE A 47 -6.48 -4.22 -8.47
C PHE A 47 -7.63 -3.24 -8.73
N SER A 48 -8.87 -3.72 -8.72
CA SER A 48 -10.07 -2.89 -8.90
C SER A 48 -10.15 -1.78 -7.84
N ARG A 49 -9.84 -2.12 -6.58
CA ARG A 49 -9.79 -1.15 -5.48
C ARG A 49 -8.75 -0.06 -5.68
N LEU A 50 -7.60 -0.36 -6.28
CA LEU A 50 -6.55 0.64 -6.54
C LEU A 50 -6.92 1.59 -7.70
N LEU A 51 -7.75 1.14 -8.63
CA LEU A 51 -8.21 1.95 -9.77
C LEU A 51 -9.40 2.87 -9.43
N LEU A 52 -10.07 2.66 -8.29
CA LEU A 52 -11.13 3.55 -7.83
C LEU A 52 -10.59 4.95 -7.51
N GLN A 53 -11.16 5.98 -8.14
CA GLN A 53 -10.75 7.37 -7.92
C GLN A 53 -11.18 7.91 -6.55
N GLU A 54 -12.37 7.55 -6.08
CA GLU A 54 -12.94 8.03 -4.82
C GLU A 54 -13.43 6.86 -3.94
N PRO A 55 -12.53 6.01 -3.45
CA PRO A 55 -12.91 4.82 -2.66
C PRO A 55 -13.70 5.17 -1.39
N GLY A 56 -13.50 6.37 -0.84
CA GLY A 56 -14.27 6.89 0.30
C GLY A 56 -15.78 7.02 0.05
N ASN A 57 -16.22 7.13 -1.21
CA ASN A 57 -17.64 7.21 -1.56
C ASN A 57 -18.34 5.85 -1.55
N HIS A 58 -17.59 4.75 -1.49
CA HIS A 58 -18.11 3.39 -1.55
C HIS A 58 -17.91 2.65 -0.21
N LEU A 59 -17.77 3.39 0.90
CA LEU A 59 -17.55 2.80 2.22
C LEU A 59 -18.82 2.11 2.76
N ILE A 60 -18.66 0.87 3.21
CA ILE A 60 -19.70 0.09 3.89
C ILE A 60 -19.30 -0.30 5.31
N TYR A 61 -20.29 -0.51 6.16
CA TYR A 61 -20.11 -0.98 7.54
C TYR A 61 -20.15 -2.50 7.56
N MET A 62 -19.11 -3.12 8.11
CA MET A 62 -19.05 -4.59 8.25
C MET A 62 -19.45 -5.08 9.65
N THR A 63 -19.58 -4.15 10.60
CA THR A 63 -20.02 -4.46 11.96
C THR A 63 -21.25 -3.63 12.29
N SER A 64 -22.14 -4.18 13.12
CA SER A 64 -23.38 -3.52 13.56
C SER A 64 -23.18 -2.30 14.46
N CYS A 65 -21.93 -1.89 14.70
CA CYS A 65 -21.61 -0.75 15.55
C CYS A 65 -21.70 0.55 14.73
N SER A 66 -22.75 1.33 14.96
CA SER A 66 -23.03 2.63 14.32
C SER A 66 -22.14 3.78 14.82
N VAL A 67 -21.06 3.48 15.55
CA VAL A 67 -20.14 4.50 16.07
C VAL A 67 -19.25 4.98 14.93
N VAL A 68 -19.21 6.30 14.72
CA VAL A 68 -18.31 6.95 13.76
C VAL A 68 -16.86 6.56 14.09
N ASN A 69 -16.22 5.82 13.19
CA ASN A 69 -14.82 5.42 13.31
C ASN A 69 -14.00 6.12 12.24
N LEU A 70 -13.66 7.40 12.48
CA LEU A 70 -12.96 8.24 11.51
C LEU A 70 -11.63 7.63 11.02
N SER A 71 -10.93 6.89 11.88
CA SER A 71 -9.71 6.17 11.50
C SER A 71 -9.99 5.05 10.50
N ALA A 72 -11.02 4.23 10.75
CA ALA A 72 -11.38 3.15 9.83
C ALA A 72 -11.89 3.68 8.49
N ASP A 73 -12.66 4.78 8.52
CA ASP A 73 -13.17 5.44 7.32
C ASP A 73 -12.00 5.94 6.47
N ARG A 74 -11.01 6.59 7.10
CA ARG A 74 -9.79 7.06 6.45
C ARG A 74 -8.98 5.91 5.87
N ASP A 75 -8.75 4.85 6.64
CA ASP A 75 -7.88 3.74 6.22
C ASP A 75 -8.52 2.92 5.08
N ALA A 76 -9.82 2.66 5.16
CA ALA A 76 -10.56 1.98 4.09
C ALA A 76 -10.73 2.89 2.85
N GLY A 77 -10.90 4.19 3.06
CA GLY A 77 -11.07 5.21 2.01
C GLY A 77 -9.77 5.80 1.47
N GLU A 78 -8.59 5.28 1.82
CA GLU A 78 -7.31 5.81 1.33
C GLU A 78 -7.25 5.76 -0.20
N LYS A 79 -7.08 6.94 -0.79
CA LYS A 79 -7.07 7.13 -2.25
C LYS A 79 -5.70 6.85 -2.85
N ARG A 80 -4.63 7.10 -2.09
CA ARG A 80 -3.25 6.97 -2.56
C ARG A 80 -2.86 5.48 -2.59
N ALA A 81 -2.48 4.99 -3.77
CA ALA A 81 -2.15 3.59 -4.00
C ALA A 81 -1.01 3.08 -3.09
N ILE A 82 0.11 3.82 -3.00
CA ILE A 82 1.29 3.36 -2.24
C ILE A 82 1.00 3.29 -0.72
N PRO A 83 0.46 4.34 -0.06
CA PRO A 83 0.06 4.27 1.35
C PRO A 83 -0.97 3.17 1.64
N TYR A 84 -1.96 2.97 0.75
CA TYR A 84 -2.94 1.90 0.92
C TYR A 84 -2.30 0.50 0.87
N LEU A 85 -1.38 0.28 -0.08
CA LEU A 85 -0.65 -0.98 -0.20
C LEU A 85 0.28 -1.24 0.99
N TYR A 86 0.98 -0.22 1.48
CA TYR A 86 1.79 -0.33 2.70
C TYR A 86 0.92 -0.67 3.93
N ALA A 87 -0.25 -0.04 4.07
CA ALA A 87 -1.18 -0.36 5.14
C ALA A 87 -1.69 -1.82 5.03
N CYS A 88 -1.97 -2.29 3.82
CA CYS A 88 -2.33 -3.69 3.56
C CYS A 88 -1.18 -4.65 3.90
N TYR A 89 0.05 -4.32 3.50
CA TYR A 89 1.26 -5.09 3.78
C TYR A 89 1.45 -5.26 5.29
N ARG A 90 1.34 -4.17 6.04
CA ARG A 90 1.42 -4.18 7.51
C ARG A 90 0.37 -5.09 8.14
N ARG A 91 -0.90 -4.94 7.74
CA ARG A 91 -1.99 -5.79 8.24
C ARG A 91 -1.71 -7.26 7.95
N ALA A 92 -1.32 -7.59 6.72
CA ALA A 92 -1.00 -8.98 6.35
C ALA A 92 0.20 -9.52 7.16
N LYS A 93 1.25 -8.72 7.35
CA LYS A 93 2.42 -9.07 8.16
C LYS A 93 2.05 -9.35 9.63
N GLU A 94 1.19 -8.52 10.22
CA GLU A 94 0.69 -8.74 11.58
C GLU A 94 -0.13 -10.03 11.68
N GLU A 95 -1.01 -10.30 10.71
CA GLU A 95 -1.85 -11.50 10.69
C GLU A 95 -1.06 -12.80 10.51
N ILE A 96 0.06 -12.80 9.78
CA ILE A 96 0.95 -13.97 9.64
C ILE A 96 1.34 -14.56 11.01
N THR A 97 1.47 -13.73 12.04
CA THR A 97 1.84 -14.17 13.40
C THR A 97 0.66 -14.69 14.23
N LYS A 98 -0.57 -14.43 13.79
CA LYS A 98 -1.81 -14.70 14.54
C LYS A 98 -2.62 -15.85 13.95
N VAL A 99 -2.53 -16.06 12.63
CA VAL A 99 -3.35 -17.04 11.94
C VAL A 99 -2.93 -18.48 12.29
N PRO A 100 -3.88 -19.43 12.33
CA PRO A 100 -3.55 -20.86 12.42
C PRO A 100 -2.69 -21.32 11.24
N GLU A 101 -1.86 -22.35 11.44
CA GLU A 101 -0.93 -22.89 10.43
C GLU A 101 -1.61 -23.18 9.07
N LYS A 102 -2.84 -23.72 9.08
CA LYS A 102 -3.62 -24.00 7.87
C LYS A 102 -3.98 -22.75 7.04
N LEU A 103 -3.94 -21.56 7.65
CA LEU A 103 -4.21 -20.28 7.01
C LEU A 103 -2.94 -19.47 6.70
N LEU A 104 -1.78 -19.93 7.15
CA LEU A 104 -0.51 -19.22 7.02
C LEU A 104 -0.14 -18.93 5.56
N SER A 105 -0.31 -19.90 4.67
CA SER A 105 -0.03 -19.74 3.24
C SER A 105 -0.87 -18.62 2.60
N TYR A 106 -2.12 -18.47 3.02
CA TYR A 106 -3.00 -17.40 2.54
C TYR A 106 -2.56 -16.03 3.07
N ALA A 107 -2.21 -15.93 4.36
CA ALA A 107 -1.71 -14.68 4.93
C ALA A 107 -0.39 -14.22 4.26
N VAL A 108 0.53 -15.16 4.02
CA VAL A 108 1.77 -14.92 3.26
C VAL A 108 1.46 -14.49 1.83
N HIS A 109 0.52 -15.16 1.15
CA HIS A 109 0.12 -14.77 -0.20
C HIS A 109 -0.47 -13.35 -0.24
N CYS A 110 -1.34 -12.98 0.70
CA CYS A 110 -1.88 -11.63 0.79
C CYS A 110 -0.76 -10.58 0.97
N LYS A 111 0.25 -10.86 1.81
CA LYS A 111 1.42 -9.98 1.95
C LYS A 111 2.16 -9.84 0.61
N ASN A 112 2.48 -10.95 -0.04
CA ASN A 112 3.19 -10.93 -1.33
C ASN A 112 2.40 -10.22 -2.44
N LEU A 113 1.08 -10.34 -2.41
CA LEU A 113 0.20 -9.69 -3.36
C LEU A 113 0.22 -8.15 -3.20
N THR A 114 0.39 -7.64 -1.97
CA THR A 114 0.59 -6.19 -1.76
C THR A 114 1.92 -5.70 -2.33
N VAL A 115 2.99 -6.48 -2.22
CA VAL A 115 4.31 -6.17 -2.81
C VAL A 115 4.23 -6.21 -4.33
N SER A 116 3.61 -7.24 -4.90
CA SER A 116 3.39 -7.37 -6.35
C SER A 116 2.60 -6.19 -6.91
N ASN A 117 1.52 -5.79 -6.24
CA ASN A 117 0.73 -4.63 -6.67
C ASN A 117 1.51 -3.32 -6.53
N ALA A 118 2.33 -3.15 -5.49
CA ALA A 118 3.18 -1.96 -5.37
C ALA A 118 4.20 -1.86 -6.50
N ARG A 119 4.78 -3.00 -6.91
CA ARG A 119 5.59 -3.09 -8.13
C ARG A 119 4.79 -2.66 -9.36
N THR A 120 3.60 -3.23 -9.58
CA THR A 120 2.75 -2.87 -10.72
C THR A 120 2.42 -1.38 -10.75
N VAL A 121 2.08 -0.79 -9.59
CA VAL A 121 1.83 0.64 -9.42
C VAL A 121 3.02 1.49 -9.90
N LEU A 122 4.24 1.10 -9.53
CA LEU A 122 5.46 1.82 -9.88
C LEU A 122 5.89 1.63 -11.35
N LEU A 123 5.56 0.48 -11.94
CA LEU A 123 5.86 0.15 -13.34
C LEU A 123 4.85 0.75 -14.33
N THR A 124 3.60 0.95 -13.91
CA THR A 124 2.51 1.43 -14.76
C THR A 124 1.74 2.59 -14.11
N PRO A 125 2.42 3.68 -13.68
CA PRO A 125 1.77 4.79 -12.97
C PRO A 125 0.62 5.43 -13.76
N GLU A 126 0.66 5.39 -15.08
CA GLU A 126 -0.31 5.99 -16.01
C GLU A 126 -1.75 5.47 -15.86
N ILE A 127 -1.94 4.26 -15.34
CA ILE A 127 -3.30 3.71 -15.13
C ILE A 127 -3.97 4.27 -13.87
N TYR A 128 -3.19 4.87 -12.95
CA TYR A 128 -3.67 5.44 -11.70
C TYR A 128 -3.96 6.94 -11.87
N ILE A 129 -5.12 7.22 -12.46
CA ILE A 129 -5.54 8.58 -12.83
C ILE A 129 -5.53 9.51 -11.59
N SER A 130 -4.99 10.72 -11.77
CA SER A 130 -4.90 11.75 -10.73
C SER A 130 -4.04 11.37 -9.52
N GLN A 131 -3.09 10.43 -9.69
CA GLN A 131 -2.12 10.05 -8.67
C GLN A 131 -0.68 10.26 -9.15
N ASN A 132 0.18 10.79 -8.28
CA ASN A 132 1.63 10.79 -8.48
C ASN A 132 2.25 9.73 -7.57
N VAL A 133 2.37 8.50 -8.05
CA VAL A 133 2.79 7.35 -7.22
C VAL A 133 4.24 7.45 -6.76
N TYR A 134 5.11 8.10 -7.54
CA TYR A 134 6.50 8.35 -7.18
C TYR A 134 6.59 9.37 -6.04
N GLU A 135 5.73 10.40 -6.05
CA GLU A 135 5.61 11.34 -4.95
C GLU A 135 5.02 10.68 -3.69
N GLN A 136 4.01 9.83 -3.84
CA GLN A 136 3.45 9.05 -2.73
C GLN A 136 4.50 8.17 -2.05
N LEU A 137 5.42 7.58 -2.82
CA LEU A 137 6.53 6.78 -2.29
C LEU A 137 7.47 7.64 -1.42
N LEU A 138 7.84 8.84 -1.90
CA LEU A 138 8.67 9.76 -1.14
C LEU A 138 7.94 10.31 0.10
N ASP A 139 6.65 10.63 -0.03
CA ASP A 139 5.81 11.09 1.07
C ASP A 139 5.71 10.01 2.17
N LEU A 140 5.55 8.74 1.80
CA LEU A 140 5.52 7.62 2.73
C LEU A 140 6.83 7.55 3.54
N LEU A 141 7.99 7.67 2.89
CA LEU A 141 9.29 7.71 3.58
C LEU A 141 9.40 8.90 4.54
N LEU A 142 8.97 10.10 4.12
CA LEU A 142 8.98 11.30 4.95
C LEU A 142 8.04 11.20 6.16
N GLU A 143 6.84 10.65 5.96
CA GLU A 143 5.90 10.34 7.04
C GLU A 143 6.52 9.33 8.02
N ALA A 144 7.21 8.29 7.51
CA ALA A 144 7.84 7.26 8.33
C ALA A 144 8.99 7.78 9.20
N VAL A 145 9.85 8.66 8.66
CA VAL A 145 10.91 9.31 9.44
C VAL A 145 10.30 10.15 10.57
N ARG A 146 9.22 10.89 10.29
CA ARG A 146 8.55 11.74 11.29
C ARG A 146 7.76 10.93 12.33
N GLY A 147 7.22 9.78 11.92
CA GLY A 147 6.37 8.92 12.74
C GLY A 147 7.10 7.80 13.48
N ALA A 148 8.43 7.74 13.38
CA ALA A 148 9.25 6.65 13.93
C ALA A 148 8.83 5.24 13.44
N GLN A 149 8.41 5.14 12.17
CA GLN A 149 8.03 3.89 11.48
C GLN A 149 8.95 3.60 10.29
N PHE A 150 10.16 4.17 10.32
CA PHE A 150 11.07 4.15 9.17
C PHE A 150 11.54 2.73 8.84
N GLU A 151 11.82 1.90 9.86
CA GLU A 151 12.26 0.53 9.66
C GLU A 151 11.18 -0.33 8.97
N GLU A 152 9.92 -0.21 9.39
CA GLU A 152 8.82 -0.96 8.78
C GLU A 152 8.52 -0.52 7.34
N VAL A 153 8.65 0.78 7.05
CA VAL A 153 8.54 1.26 5.66
C VAL A 153 9.71 0.76 4.81
N VAL A 154 10.94 0.84 5.32
CA VAL A 154 12.13 0.34 4.62
C VAL A 154 11.99 -1.15 4.31
N GLU A 155 11.52 -1.97 5.25
CA GLU A 155 11.29 -3.40 5.00
C GLU A 155 10.31 -3.66 3.85
N PHE A 156 9.17 -2.94 3.82
CA PHE A 156 8.24 -2.99 2.70
C PHE A 156 8.92 -2.59 1.38
N LEU A 157 9.72 -1.53 1.39
CA LEU A 157 10.43 -1.08 0.20
C LEU A 157 11.51 -2.05 -0.27
N GLU A 158 12.26 -2.69 0.63
CA GLU A 158 13.25 -3.70 0.22
C GLU A 158 12.57 -4.89 -0.49
N GLU A 159 11.38 -5.31 -0.05
CA GLU A 159 10.61 -6.34 -0.76
C GLU A 159 10.13 -5.86 -2.15
N VAL A 160 9.69 -4.61 -2.26
CA VAL A 160 9.29 -4.00 -3.55
C VAL A 160 10.49 -3.84 -4.49
N ILE A 161 11.63 -3.39 -3.99
CA ILE A 161 12.89 -3.26 -4.74
C ILE A 161 13.33 -4.63 -5.24
N ALA A 162 13.33 -5.66 -4.38
CA ALA A 162 13.65 -7.02 -4.78
C ALA A 162 12.72 -7.52 -5.90
N SER A 163 11.42 -7.24 -5.80
CA SER A 163 10.44 -7.58 -6.84
C SER A 163 10.68 -6.84 -8.16
N LEU A 164 11.02 -5.54 -8.11
CA LEU A 164 11.38 -4.74 -9.28
C LEU A 164 12.66 -5.23 -9.95
N LEU A 165 13.64 -5.65 -9.18
CA LEU A 165 14.92 -6.16 -9.70
C LEU A 165 14.79 -7.55 -10.31
N ALA A 166 13.88 -8.38 -9.80
CA ALA A 166 13.64 -9.74 -10.29
C ALA A 166 13.02 -9.76 -11.70
N ASP A 167 12.25 -8.75 -12.07
CA ASP A 167 11.59 -8.65 -13.37
C ASP A 167 11.52 -7.18 -13.83
N GLN A 168 12.31 -6.87 -14.85
CA GLN A 168 12.49 -5.55 -15.46
C GLN A 168 11.98 -5.49 -16.90
N GLU A 169 11.00 -6.32 -17.27
CA GLU A 169 10.45 -6.35 -18.64
C GLU A 169 9.69 -5.07 -19.01
N VAL A 170 8.98 -4.46 -18.05
CA VAL A 170 8.15 -3.27 -18.29
C VAL A 170 8.95 -1.97 -18.18
N ARG A 171 9.69 -1.82 -17.08
CA ARG A 171 10.64 -0.73 -16.82
C ARG A 171 11.79 -1.26 -15.99
N THR A 172 12.96 -0.69 -16.20
CA THR A 172 14.14 -0.92 -15.35
C THR A 172 13.96 -0.28 -13.98
N PHE A 173 14.72 -0.77 -13.00
CA PHE A 173 14.73 -0.17 -11.66
C PHE A 173 15.13 1.32 -11.68
N GLY A 174 16.06 1.70 -12.57
CA GLY A 174 16.46 3.09 -12.75
C GLY A 174 15.33 3.97 -13.25
N GLU A 175 14.56 3.52 -14.24
CA GLU A 175 13.41 4.27 -14.76
C GLU A 175 12.30 4.49 -13.72
N VAL A 176 12.17 3.58 -12.74
CA VAL A 176 11.26 3.73 -11.60
C VAL A 176 11.78 4.74 -10.57
N MET A 177 13.09 4.74 -10.31
CA MET A 177 13.69 5.57 -9.25
C MET A 177 14.01 7.00 -9.69
N VAL A 178 14.30 7.24 -10.98
CA VAL A 178 14.62 8.59 -11.49
C VAL A 178 13.53 9.61 -11.15
N PRO A 179 12.22 9.36 -11.39
CA PRO A 179 11.17 10.30 -11.00
C PRO A 179 11.12 10.57 -9.50
N VAL A 180 11.43 9.58 -8.65
CA VAL A 180 11.49 9.75 -7.19
C VAL A 180 12.62 10.72 -6.82
N PHE A 181 13.77 10.60 -7.46
CA PHE A 181 14.90 11.50 -7.26
C PHE A 181 14.65 12.91 -7.79
N ASP A 182 13.99 13.06 -8.94
CA ASP A 182 13.62 14.36 -9.49
C ASP A 182 12.71 15.12 -8.50
N ILE A 183 11.72 14.42 -7.93
CA ILE A 183 10.83 14.98 -6.91
C ILE A 183 11.60 15.32 -5.64
N PHE A 184 12.48 14.42 -5.18
CA PHE A 184 13.33 14.65 -4.00
C PHE A 184 14.21 15.89 -4.18
N GLN A 185 14.94 15.98 -5.29
CA GLN A 185 15.80 17.12 -5.61
C GLN A 185 14.98 18.40 -5.73
N GLY A 186 13.82 18.34 -6.41
CA GLY A 186 12.90 19.47 -6.54
C GLY A 186 12.40 20.00 -5.20
N ARG A 187 12.21 19.13 -4.21
CA ARG A 187 11.80 19.52 -2.85
C ARG A 187 12.94 19.99 -1.96
N VAL A 188 14.16 19.48 -2.17
CA VAL A 188 15.33 19.80 -1.34
C VAL A 188 16.06 21.07 -1.79
N LYS A 189 16.06 21.39 -3.09
CA LYS A 189 16.83 22.51 -3.66
C LYS A 189 16.52 23.88 -3.03
N ASP A 190 15.30 24.06 -2.52
CA ASP A 190 14.81 25.31 -1.94
C ASP A 190 14.75 25.28 -0.40
N LEU A 191 15.30 24.24 0.24
CA LEU A 191 15.31 24.12 1.71
C LEU A 191 16.50 24.85 2.32
N ASP A 192 16.22 25.63 3.37
CA ASP A 192 17.24 26.24 4.20
C ASP A 192 17.68 25.31 5.34
N LEU A 193 18.92 25.47 5.81
CA LEU A 193 19.52 24.70 6.90
C LEU A 193 18.72 24.74 8.22
N CYS A 194 17.95 25.81 8.43
CA CYS A 194 17.17 26.00 9.66
C CYS A 194 15.79 25.32 9.63
N GLN A 195 15.39 24.74 8.49
CA GLN A 195 14.08 24.10 8.37
C GLN A 195 14.12 22.69 8.96
N LEU A 196 13.25 22.41 9.93
CA LEU A 196 13.16 21.09 10.59
C LEU A 196 12.96 19.94 9.59
N LEU A 197 12.28 20.22 8.47
CA LEU A 197 12.02 19.25 7.42
C LEU A 197 13.30 18.75 6.73
N LEU A 198 14.37 19.54 6.74
CA LEU A 198 15.66 19.15 6.15
C LEU A 198 16.21 17.87 6.79
N TYR A 199 16.05 17.70 8.11
CA TYR A 199 16.51 16.49 8.79
C TYR A 199 15.82 15.22 8.25
N SER A 200 14.53 15.29 7.93
CA SER A 200 13.81 14.15 7.34
C SER A 200 14.33 13.83 5.94
N TYR A 201 14.63 14.84 5.13
CA TYR A 201 15.23 14.62 3.81
C TYR A 201 16.65 14.08 3.87
N LEU A 202 17.46 14.52 4.84
CA LEU A 202 18.82 13.99 5.05
C LEU A 202 18.80 12.52 5.44
N GLU A 203 17.85 12.10 6.29
CA GLU A 203 17.69 10.69 6.66
C GLU A 203 17.32 9.83 5.43
N ILE A 204 16.43 10.34 4.58
CA ILE A 204 16.07 9.67 3.32
C ILE A 204 17.27 9.60 2.36
N LEU A 205 18.03 10.70 2.23
CA LEU A 205 19.24 10.71 1.41
C LEU A 205 20.26 9.69 1.91
N LEU A 206 20.41 9.58 3.24
CA LEU A 206 21.29 8.61 3.86
C LEU A 206 20.83 7.18 3.55
N TYR A 207 19.52 6.91 3.63
CA TYR A 207 18.96 5.63 3.21
C TYR A 207 19.25 5.34 1.73
N PHE A 208 18.95 6.27 0.82
CA PHE A 208 19.23 6.11 -0.61
C PHE A 208 20.71 5.86 -0.90
N SER A 209 21.62 6.51 -0.17
CA SER A 209 23.06 6.31 -0.32
C SER A 209 23.56 4.95 0.17
N ARG A 210 22.87 4.34 1.13
CA ARG A 210 23.25 3.07 1.76
C ARG A 210 22.60 1.86 1.09
N GLN A 211 21.42 2.04 0.51
CA GLN A 211 20.72 0.99 -0.21
C GLN A 211 21.48 0.68 -1.51
N LYS A 212 21.89 -0.58 -1.67
CA LYS A 212 22.86 -1.03 -2.68
C LYS A 212 22.42 -0.79 -4.13
N ASP A 213 21.13 -0.84 -4.40
CA ASP A 213 20.58 -0.77 -5.76
C ASP A 213 20.13 0.66 -6.09
N ILE A 214 19.55 1.38 -5.13
CA ILE A 214 19.23 2.81 -5.23
C ILE A 214 20.50 3.63 -5.47
N SER A 215 21.58 3.38 -4.72
CA SER A 215 22.85 4.12 -4.84
C SER A 215 23.55 3.99 -6.20
N LYS A 216 23.17 3.01 -7.03
CA LYS A 216 23.70 2.84 -8.39
C LYS A 216 22.91 3.62 -9.44
N VAL A 217 21.68 4.02 -9.12
CA VAL A 217 20.85 4.82 -10.02
C VAL A 217 21.47 6.22 -10.05
N ARG A 218 21.88 6.66 -11.24
CA ARG A 218 22.49 7.98 -11.40
C ARG A 218 21.40 9.05 -11.29
N ILE A 219 21.59 9.97 -10.36
CA ILE A 219 20.90 11.27 -10.27
C ILE A 219 21.53 12.20 -11.32
#